data_AF-A0A820A5Z1-F1
#
_entry.id   AF-A0A820A5Z1-F1
#
_cell.length_a   1.000
_cell.length_b   1.000
_cell.length_c   1.000
_cell.angle_alpha   90.00
_cell.angle_beta   90.00
_cell.angle_gamma   90.00
#
_symmetry.space_group_name_H-M   'P 1'
#
loop_
_entity.id
_entity.type
_entity.pdbx_description
1 polymer ?
#
loop_
_entity_poly.entity_id
_entity_poly.type
_entity_poly.pdbx_seq_one_letter_code
_entity_poly.pdbx_strand_id
1 'polypeptide(L)'
;MYTQLLKEAFLEIEDDDATSIKELVDYCRLHNAASPATLEKLEREYHHHPPSWWHTGPFFIYSMLNHGLRLMNVDVIMKMGFFIRHLHKHIEKLHAKQQSDKPTSEPFTVFRGQGLSMEDFNKMKQTKGGLMSFNNFLSTSRQRDISLGFARLSLGDTNSIAILFVMNIDSMVCVQSKIPYVDVKGVGYYDNQEEEILFTTHTIFRINQIKRIEDKDTDRLWQVNLTLTGDDDNELNTLTSHLREEDCGTKGWTRLGRILVILGDSAKAELLYTILLDKASSDYGRVEYNNQLGTVYNNMGEYSKALSSYERSLEIEKIALPPNHPDLAKSYNNIGLVYYHMGEYSKALSSYERSLEISKIALPPNHPDLAKSYNNIGLVYYNMGEYSKALSPHERSLEIQKIALPPNHADLAASHNNIGLVYHHMGEYSKALSSYERSLEIQKIALPPNHPDLATSYNNIGVVYKSMGEYSKALSYYEKALQIKKIALPPGHPSTALMEINIELLKKKM
;
A
#
# COMPACT_ATOMS: atom_id res chain seq x y z
N MET A 1 0.72 -5.42 4.29
CA MET A 1 -0.26 -5.62 3.20
C MET A 1 0.29 -5.27 1.83
N TYR A 2 1.11 -4.23 1.66
CA TYR A 2 1.79 -3.94 0.37
C TYR A 2 2.61 -5.10 -0.21
N THR A 3 3.02 -6.07 0.60
CA THR A 3 3.66 -7.32 0.14
C THR A 3 2.76 -8.19 -0.74
N GLN A 4 1.43 -8.09 -0.60
CA GLN A 4 0.46 -8.71 -1.51
C GLN A 4 0.54 -8.06 -2.89
N LEU A 5 0.47 -6.73 -2.95
CA LEU A 5 0.59 -5.98 -4.20
C LEU A 5 1.97 -6.21 -4.84
N LEU A 6 3.01 -6.34 -4.02
CA LEU A 6 4.36 -6.69 -4.46
C LEU A 6 4.42 -8.09 -5.10
N LYS A 7 3.80 -9.09 -4.45
CA LYS A 7 3.64 -10.44 -5.03
C LYS A 7 2.94 -10.38 -6.38
N GLU A 8 1.80 -9.69 -6.43
CA GLU A 8 0.99 -9.58 -7.66
C GLU A 8 1.79 -8.88 -8.78
N ALA A 9 2.54 -7.82 -8.47
CA ALA A 9 3.43 -7.16 -9.43
C ALA A 9 4.50 -8.12 -9.99
N PHE A 10 5.18 -8.90 -9.14
CA PHE A 10 6.21 -9.85 -9.61
C PHE A 10 5.67 -10.98 -10.47
N LEU A 11 4.44 -11.43 -10.21
CA LEU A 11 3.82 -12.48 -10.99
C LEU A 11 3.49 -12.03 -12.43
N GLU A 12 3.31 -10.73 -12.64
CA GLU A 12 3.02 -10.11 -13.94
C GLU A 12 4.27 -9.69 -14.71
N ILE A 13 5.42 -9.60 -14.06
CA ILE A 13 6.68 -9.25 -14.72
C ILE A 13 7.11 -10.41 -15.61
N GLU A 14 7.40 -10.10 -16.88
CA GLU A 14 8.08 -10.99 -17.83
C GLU A 14 9.48 -10.45 -18.06
N ASP A 15 10.50 -11.21 -17.68
CA ASP A 15 11.91 -10.86 -17.85
C ASP A 15 12.64 -12.04 -18.48
N ASP A 16 13.74 -11.77 -19.17
CA ASP A 16 14.67 -12.80 -19.60
C ASP A 16 15.42 -13.38 -18.39
N ASP A 17 15.13 -14.64 -18.06
CA ASP A 17 15.70 -15.34 -16.92
C ASP A 17 17.22 -15.44 -17.01
N ALA A 18 17.78 -15.65 -18.20
CA ALA A 18 19.22 -15.79 -18.37
C ALA A 18 19.95 -14.49 -18.04
N THR A 19 19.43 -13.36 -18.55
CA THR A 19 19.92 -12.03 -18.20
C THR A 19 19.72 -11.75 -16.70
N SER A 20 18.57 -12.11 -16.13
CA SER A 20 18.26 -11.86 -14.72
C SER A 20 19.19 -12.60 -13.76
N ILE A 21 19.50 -13.87 -14.05
CA ILE A 21 20.45 -14.67 -13.27
C ILE A 21 21.85 -14.03 -13.34
N LYS A 22 22.28 -13.62 -14.53
CA LYS A 22 23.58 -12.97 -14.71
C LYS A 22 23.65 -11.65 -13.95
N GLU A 23 22.63 -10.80 -14.06
CA GLU A 23 22.55 -9.55 -13.32
C GLU A 23 22.58 -9.76 -11.80
N LEU A 24 21.92 -10.82 -11.31
CA LEU A 24 21.97 -11.17 -9.90
C LEU A 24 23.37 -11.61 -9.48
N VAL A 25 24.02 -12.47 -10.26
CA VAL A 25 25.37 -12.94 -9.99
C VAL A 25 26.37 -11.78 -9.98
N ASP A 26 26.29 -10.87 -10.94
CA ASP A 26 27.15 -9.68 -11.01
C ASP A 26 26.91 -8.74 -9.83
N TYR A 27 25.65 -8.54 -9.43
CA TYR A 27 25.30 -7.80 -8.22
C TYR A 27 25.94 -8.43 -6.98
N CYS A 28 25.87 -9.76 -6.84
CA CYS A 28 26.47 -10.46 -5.71
C CYS A 28 28.00 -10.40 -5.71
N ARG A 29 28.65 -10.44 -6.89
CA ARG A 29 30.10 -10.25 -7.02
C ARG A 29 30.50 -8.85 -6.54
N LEU A 30 29.79 -7.82 -6.98
CA LEU A 30 30.07 -6.42 -6.63
C LEU A 30 29.96 -6.16 -5.12
N HIS A 31 29.00 -6.80 -4.46
CA HIS A 31 28.72 -6.60 -3.04
C HIS A 31 29.34 -7.66 -2.12
N ASN A 32 30.18 -8.56 -2.65
CA ASN A 32 30.74 -9.69 -1.92
C ASN A 32 29.69 -10.51 -1.14
N ALA A 33 28.51 -10.71 -1.72
CA ALA A 33 27.37 -11.32 -1.05
C ALA A 33 27.48 -12.86 -0.92
N ALA A 34 28.35 -13.49 -1.72
CA ALA A 34 28.60 -14.94 -1.70
C ALA A 34 30.00 -15.27 -2.25
N SER A 35 30.47 -16.50 -2.01
CA SER A 35 31.75 -16.96 -2.53
C SER A 35 31.73 -17.11 -4.06
N PRO A 36 32.85 -16.91 -4.77
CA PRO A 36 32.93 -17.10 -6.22
C PRO A 36 32.43 -18.48 -6.68
N ALA A 37 32.78 -19.54 -5.95
CA ALA A 37 32.32 -20.91 -6.25
C ALA A 37 30.80 -21.06 -6.15
N THR A 38 30.17 -20.42 -5.16
CA THR A 38 28.71 -20.43 -5.01
C THR A 38 28.03 -19.70 -6.17
N LEU A 39 28.62 -18.59 -6.63
CA LEU A 39 28.09 -17.78 -7.72
C LEU A 39 28.23 -18.47 -9.08
N GLU A 40 29.36 -19.11 -9.35
CA GLU A 40 29.55 -19.94 -10.56
C GLU A 40 28.57 -21.11 -10.60
N LYS A 41 28.32 -21.74 -9.45
CA LYS A 41 27.33 -22.81 -9.33
C LYS A 41 25.92 -22.29 -9.67
N LEU A 42 25.52 -21.15 -9.09
CA LEU A 42 24.22 -20.54 -9.38
C LEU A 42 24.08 -20.25 -10.88
N GLU A 43 25.08 -19.64 -11.50
CA GLU A 43 25.06 -19.28 -12.92
C GLU A 43 24.92 -20.49 -13.84
N ARG A 44 25.57 -21.63 -13.52
CA ARG A 44 25.55 -22.84 -14.35
C ARG A 44 24.37 -23.77 -14.09
N GLU A 45 23.94 -23.88 -12.84
CA GLU A 45 23.05 -24.95 -12.39
C GLU A 45 21.66 -24.44 -11.99
N TYR A 46 21.35 -23.14 -12.08
CA TYR A 46 20.07 -22.60 -11.62
C TYR A 46 18.87 -23.37 -12.15
N HIS A 47 18.85 -23.66 -13.46
CA HIS A 47 17.76 -24.38 -14.13
C HIS A 47 17.81 -25.90 -13.96
N HIS A 48 18.89 -26.47 -13.41
CA HIS A 48 18.98 -27.91 -13.14
C HIS A 48 18.20 -28.31 -11.88
N HIS A 49 17.90 -27.35 -11.01
CA HIS A 49 17.19 -27.58 -9.77
C HIS A 49 15.93 -26.70 -9.67
N PRO A 50 14.85 -27.18 -9.02
CA PRO A 50 13.67 -26.36 -8.83
C PRO A 50 13.94 -25.18 -7.87
N PRO A 51 13.17 -24.09 -7.94
CA PRO A 51 13.33 -22.93 -7.06
C PRO A 51 13.24 -23.25 -5.56
N SER A 52 12.41 -24.23 -5.17
CA SER A 52 12.28 -24.68 -3.77
C SER A 52 13.58 -25.26 -3.24
N TRP A 53 14.34 -25.96 -4.08
CA TRP A 53 15.64 -26.53 -3.71
C TRP A 53 16.66 -25.43 -3.42
N TRP A 54 16.70 -24.38 -4.25
CA TRP A 54 17.53 -23.19 -4.00
C TRP A 54 17.11 -22.41 -2.76
N HIS A 55 15.80 -22.36 -2.46
CA HIS A 55 15.29 -21.66 -1.29
C HIS A 55 15.57 -22.39 0.03
N THR A 56 15.53 -23.71 0.03
CA THR A 56 15.67 -24.54 1.25
C THR A 56 17.11 -24.96 1.55
N GLY A 57 18.00 -24.88 0.56
CA GLY A 57 19.41 -25.23 0.76
C GLY A 57 20.21 -24.17 1.52
N PRO A 58 21.45 -24.51 1.93
CA PRO A 58 22.38 -23.62 2.64
C PRO A 58 23.01 -22.56 1.70
N PHE A 59 22.20 -21.99 0.81
CA PHE A 59 22.60 -20.98 -0.14
C PHE A 59 22.32 -19.58 0.40
N PHE A 60 23.07 -18.61 -0.07
CA PHE A 60 22.82 -17.20 0.26
C PHE A 60 21.44 -16.71 -0.23
N ILE A 61 20.81 -17.42 -1.18
CA ILE A 61 19.50 -17.11 -1.77
C ILE A 61 18.42 -16.92 -0.69
N TYR A 62 18.30 -17.84 0.26
CA TYR A 62 17.33 -17.71 1.36
C TYR A 62 17.58 -16.44 2.16
N SER A 63 18.82 -16.21 2.59
CA SER A 63 19.18 -15.07 3.44
C SER A 63 18.95 -13.75 2.71
N MET A 64 19.42 -13.66 1.46
CA MET A 64 19.28 -12.49 0.62
C MET A 64 17.80 -12.19 0.32
N LEU A 65 17.01 -13.21 -0.03
CA LEU A 65 15.58 -13.02 -0.27
C LEU A 65 14.83 -12.55 0.98
N ASN A 66 15.13 -13.18 2.12
CA ASN A 66 14.51 -12.80 3.38
C ASN A 66 14.88 -11.38 3.80
N HIS A 67 16.13 -10.98 3.60
CA HIS A 67 16.59 -9.63 3.84
C HIS A 67 15.89 -8.63 2.90
N GLY A 68 15.84 -8.97 1.61
CA GLY A 68 15.17 -8.20 0.56
C GLY A 68 13.73 -7.89 0.91
N LEU A 69 12.93 -8.94 1.10
CA LEU A 69 11.50 -8.81 1.38
C LEU A 69 11.19 -8.23 2.77
N ARG A 70 11.97 -8.56 3.80
CA ARG A 70 11.72 -8.06 5.17
C ARG A 70 12.04 -6.57 5.32
N LEU A 71 13.12 -6.11 4.69
CA LEU A 71 13.57 -4.72 4.78
C LEU A 71 13.11 -3.87 3.60
N MET A 72 12.34 -4.43 2.67
CA MET A 72 11.97 -3.78 1.42
C MET A 72 13.20 -3.23 0.68
N ASN A 73 14.29 -3.99 0.66
CA ASN A 73 15.49 -3.63 -0.07
C ASN A 73 15.22 -3.83 -1.58
N VAL A 74 14.92 -2.74 -2.27
CA VAL A 74 14.51 -2.73 -3.67
C VAL A 74 15.60 -3.29 -4.57
N ASP A 75 16.88 -2.99 -4.34
CA ASP A 75 17.96 -3.51 -5.19
C ASP A 75 17.96 -5.03 -5.19
N VAL A 76 17.87 -5.63 -4.00
CA VAL A 76 17.77 -7.08 -3.83
C VAL A 76 16.46 -7.59 -4.44
N ILE A 77 15.34 -6.95 -4.15
CA ILE A 77 14.02 -7.35 -4.64
C ILE A 77 13.97 -7.33 -6.18
N MET A 78 14.53 -6.30 -6.82
CA MET A 78 14.65 -6.17 -8.27
C MET A 78 15.50 -7.30 -8.85
N LYS A 79 16.69 -7.55 -8.28
CA LYS A 79 17.59 -8.62 -8.72
C LYS A 79 17.03 -10.01 -8.44
N MET A 80 16.13 -10.17 -7.47
CA MET A 80 15.50 -11.43 -7.13
C MET A 80 14.07 -11.58 -7.66
N GLY A 81 13.55 -10.62 -8.42
CA GLY A 81 12.17 -10.62 -8.90
C GLY A 81 11.82 -11.89 -9.68
N PHE A 82 12.72 -12.31 -10.57
CA PHE A 82 12.60 -13.57 -11.31
C PHE A 82 12.53 -14.80 -10.38
N PHE A 83 13.37 -14.85 -9.34
CA PHE A 83 13.37 -15.96 -8.37
C PHE A 83 12.08 -15.99 -7.55
N ILE A 84 11.60 -14.82 -7.10
CA ILE A 84 10.31 -14.69 -6.40
C ILE A 84 9.19 -15.26 -7.26
N ARG A 85 9.11 -14.84 -8.53
CA ARG A 85 8.13 -15.34 -9.51
C ARG A 85 8.24 -16.85 -9.70
N HIS A 86 9.45 -17.38 -9.86
CA HIS A 86 9.66 -18.81 -10.08
C HIS A 86 9.26 -19.63 -8.86
N LEU A 87 9.60 -19.17 -7.67
CA LEU A 87 9.25 -19.84 -6.43
C LEU A 87 7.74 -19.84 -6.20
N HIS A 88 7.04 -18.72 -6.41
CA HIS A 88 5.57 -18.68 -6.37
C HIS A 88 4.94 -19.67 -7.36
N LYS A 89 5.30 -19.60 -8.65
CA LYS A 89 4.76 -20.51 -9.69
C LYS A 89 5.05 -21.98 -9.37
N HIS A 90 6.23 -22.27 -8.80
CA HIS A 90 6.58 -23.63 -8.41
C HIS A 90 5.74 -24.13 -7.24
N ILE A 91 5.56 -23.32 -6.18
CA ILE A 91 4.72 -23.67 -5.03
C ILE A 91 3.26 -23.86 -5.48
N GLU A 92 2.71 -22.97 -6.33
CA GLU A 92 1.35 -23.10 -6.85
C GLU A 92 1.14 -24.40 -7.65
N LYS A 93 2.10 -24.75 -8.52
CA LYS A 93 2.07 -25.99 -9.29
C LYS A 93 2.07 -27.23 -8.39
N LEU A 94 2.94 -27.24 -7.38
CA LEU A 94 3.04 -28.36 -6.45
C LEU A 94 1.82 -28.46 -5.53
N HIS A 95 1.30 -27.32 -5.07
CA HIS A 95 0.08 -27.24 -4.29
C HIS A 95 -1.10 -27.85 -5.05
N ALA A 96 -1.30 -27.47 -6.32
CA ALA A 96 -2.35 -28.04 -7.16
C ALA A 96 -2.22 -29.56 -7.32
N LYS A 97 -0.99 -30.07 -7.47
CA LYS A 97 -0.71 -31.51 -7.53
C LYS A 97 -1.00 -32.23 -6.21
N GLN A 98 -0.64 -31.64 -5.08
CA GLN A 98 -0.96 -32.22 -3.77
C GLN A 98 -2.48 -32.32 -3.54
N GLN A 99 -3.23 -31.29 -3.97
CA GLN A 99 -4.69 -31.32 -3.88
C GLN A 99 -5.32 -32.34 -4.81
N SER A 100 -4.74 -32.63 -5.98
CA SER A 100 -5.24 -33.70 -6.87
C SER A 100 -4.92 -35.09 -6.35
N ASP A 101 -3.71 -35.31 -5.84
CA ASP A 101 -3.24 -36.64 -5.43
C ASP A 101 -3.86 -37.07 -4.09
N LYS A 102 -4.03 -36.12 -3.17
CA LYS A 102 -4.64 -36.36 -1.85
C LYS A 102 -5.33 -35.08 -1.36
N PRO A 103 -6.60 -34.83 -1.75
CA PRO A 103 -7.34 -33.66 -1.30
C PRO A 103 -7.37 -33.66 0.22
N THR A 104 -6.64 -32.72 0.80
CA THR A 104 -6.46 -32.65 2.25
C THR A 104 -7.57 -31.76 2.76
N SER A 105 -8.65 -32.33 3.29
CA SER A 105 -9.71 -31.58 3.98
C SER A 105 -9.47 -31.49 5.48
N GLU A 106 -8.46 -32.19 6.00
CA GLU A 106 -8.16 -32.21 7.42
C GLU A 106 -7.25 -31.05 7.81
N PRO A 107 -7.59 -30.30 8.87
CA PRO A 107 -6.72 -29.25 9.38
C PRO A 107 -5.45 -29.87 9.95
N PHE A 108 -4.34 -29.14 9.84
CA PHE A 108 -3.04 -29.56 10.36
C PHE A 108 -2.32 -28.41 11.06
N THR A 109 -1.32 -28.75 11.88
CA THR A 109 -0.53 -27.77 12.62
C THR A 109 0.89 -27.75 12.10
N VAL A 110 1.44 -26.55 11.95
CA VAL A 110 2.87 -26.31 11.66
C VAL A 110 3.46 -25.36 12.69
N PHE A 111 4.79 -25.40 12.80
CA PHE A 111 5.55 -24.71 13.82
C PHE A 111 6.62 -23.82 13.17
N ARG A 112 6.91 -22.69 13.82
CA ARG A 112 8.04 -21.84 13.45
C ARG A 112 8.65 -21.20 14.69
N GLY A 113 9.95 -21.36 14.85
CA GLY A 113 10.71 -20.67 15.90
C GLY A 113 11.46 -19.47 15.36
N GLN A 114 11.37 -18.33 16.06
CA GLN A 114 12.20 -17.15 15.77
C GLN A 114 12.25 -16.19 16.95
N GLY A 115 13.23 -15.28 16.93
CA GLY A 115 13.31 -14.15 17.84
C GLY A 115 12.44 -12.99 17.35
N LEU A 116 11.92 -12.21 18.31
CA LEU A 116 11.31 -10.90 18.08
C LEU A 116 11.94 -9.86 18.99
N SER A 117 11.93 -8.60 18.58
CA SER A 117 12.28 -7.50 19.48
C SER A 117 11.25 -7.40 20.61
N MET A 118 11.65 -6.85 21.75
CA MET A 118 10.73 -6.59 22.86
C MET A 118 9.57 -5.66 22.44
N GLU A 119 9.85 -4.68 21.59
CA GLU A 119 8.84 -3.75 21.05
C GLU A 119 7.79 -4.49 20.21
N ASP A 120 8.23 -5.26 19.22
CA ASP A 120 7.35 -6.04 18.34
C ASP A 120 6.50 -7.04 19.14
N PHE A 121 7.10 -7.67 20.15
CA PHE A 121 6.40 -8.60 21.01
C PHE A 121 5.32 -7.91 21.87
N ASN A 122 5.61 -6.74 22.43
CA ASN A 122 4.64 -5.97 23.19
C ASN A 122 3.49 -5.47 22.31
N LYS A 123 3.79 -5.04 21.09
CA LYS A 123 2.78 -4.68 20.08
C LYS A 123 1.89 -5.88 19.77
N MET A 124 2.48 -7.06 19.52
CA MET A 124 1.73 -8.29 19.27
C MET A 124 0.80 -8.67 20.44
N LYS A 125 1.25 -8.48 21.69
CA LYS A 125 0.42 -8.72 22.88
C LYS A 125 -0.80 -7.80 22.94
N GLN A 126 -0.63 -6.52 22.58
CA GLN A 126 -1.72 -5.54 22.56
C GLN A 126 -2.72 -5.82 21.43
N THR A 127 -2.25 -6.39 20.31
CA THR A 127 -3.08 -6.74 19.16
C THR A 127 -3.62 -8.17 19.19
N LYS A 128 -3.78 -8.77 20.38
CA LYS A 128 -4.38 -10.10 20.52
C LYS A 128 -5.79 -10.09 19.92
N GLY A 129 -6.10 -11.08 19.09
CA GLY A 129 -7.32 -11.14 18.29
C GLY A 129 -7.23 -10.46 16.94
N GLY A 130 -6.19 -9.65 16.69
CA GLY A 130 -5.92 -9.01 15.40
C GLY A 130 -5.15 -9.88 14.41
N LEU A 131 -4.78 -9.27 13.29
CA LEU A 131 -4.10 -9.90 12.17
C LEU A 131 -2.56 -9.75 12.24
N MET A 132 -1.85 -10.80 11.83
CA MET A 132 -0.39 -10.83 11.69
C MET A 132 -0.01 -11.39 10.32
N SER A 133 0.81 -10.67 9.56
CA SER A 133 1.30 -11.13 8.27
C SER A 133 2.76 -11.59 8.32
N PHE A 134 3.06 -12.70 7.66
CA PHE A 134 4.42 -13.10 7.31
C PHE A 134 4.70 -12.66 5.89
N ASN A 135 5.60 -11.67 5.76
CA ASN A 135 5.83 -10.96 4.50
C ASN A 135 6.87 -11.64 3.59
N ASN A 136 7.46 -12.75 4.03
CA ASN A 136 8.41 -13.55 3.28
C ASN A 136 7.80 -14.90 2.93
N PHE A 137 8.48 -15.71 2.11
CA PHE A 137 8.16 -17.12 1.97
C PHE A 137 8.28 -17.79 3.34
N LEU A 138 7.16 -18.32 3.82
CA LEU A 138 7.04 -18.79 5.19
C LEU A 138 7.38 -20.27 5.24
N SER A 139 8.63 -20.55 5.57
CA SER A 139 9.11 -21.89 5.93
C SER A 139 8.69 -22.24 7.36
N THR A 140 8.11 -23.43 7.53
CA THR A 140 7.60 -23.98 8.78
C THR A 140 7.88 -25.47 8.87
N SER A 141 7.88 -26.04 10.07
CA SER A 141 8.09 -27.48 10.28
C SER A 141 6.83 -28.13 10.84
N ARG A 142 6.56 -29.40 10.49
CA ARG A 142 5.59 -30.24 11.21
C ARG A 142 6.09 -30.69 12.58
N GLN A 143 7.38 -30.58 12.83
CA GLN A 143 8.00 -31.01 14.08
C GLN A 143 8.18 -29.83 15.03
N ARG A 144 7.46 -29.88 16.15
CA ARG A 144 7.49 -28.84 17.20
C ARG A 144 8.89 -28.61 17.76
N ASP A 145 9.63 -29.68 18.04
CA ASP A 145 10.90 -29.60 18.75
C ASP A 145 12.01 -28.98 17.90
N ILE A 146 12.02 -29.23 16.58
CA ILE A 146 12.90 -28.55 15.63
C ILE A 146 12.67 -27.04 15.69
N SER A 147 11.41 -26.61 15.56
CA SER A 147 11.05 -25.19 15.62
C SER A 147 11.35 -24.57 16.98
N LEU A 148 11.14 -25.30 18.07
CA LEU A 148 11.49 -24.83 19.40
C LEU A 148 13.01 -24.63 19.56
N GLY A 149 13.82 -25.48 18.94
CA GLY A 149 15.27 -25.30 18.83
C GLY A 149 15.63 -23.96 18.19
N PHE A 150 15.04 -23.65 17.03
CA PHE A 150 15.25 -22.36 16.36
C PHE A 150 14.81 -21.14 17.20
N ALA A 151 13.71 -21.25 17.94
CA ALA A 151 13.29 -20.19 18.87
C ALA A 151 14.36 -19.96 19.95
N ARG A 152 14.89 -21.03 20.55
CA ARG A 152 15.90 -20.95 21.61
C ARG A 152 17.22 -20.34 21.15
N LEU A 153 17.62 -20.52 19.88
CA LEU A 153 18.81 -19.86 19.33
C LEU A 153 18.76 -18.33 19.47
N SER A 154 17.56 -17.74 19.50
CA SER A 154 17.38 -16.30 19.65
C SER A 154 17.69 -15.80 21.07
N LEU A 155 17.64 -16.68 22.08
CA LEU A 155 17.90 -16.29 23.48
C LEU A 155 19.32 -15.77 23.72
N GLY A 156 20.26 -16.04 22.80
CA GLY A 156 21.62 -15.48 22.83
C GLY A 156 21.65 -13.94 22.71
N ASP A 157 20.62 -13.33 22.11
CA ASP A 157 20.43 -11.87 22.12
C ASP A 157 19.56 -11.46 23.31
N THR A 158 20.11 -10.64 24.21
CA THR A 158 19.41 -10.16 25.42
C THR A 158 18.21 -9.27 25.12
N ASN A 159 18.17 -8.65 23.93
CA ASN A 159 17.10 -7.75 23.52
C ASN A 159 15.97 -8.45 22.75
N SER A 160 16.12 -9.76 22.53
CA SER A 160 15.12 -10.57 21.83
C SER A 160 14.27 -11.41 22.77
N ILE A 161 13.04 -11.70 22.33
CA ILE A 161 12.13 -12.67 22.93
C ILE A 161 12.04 -13.86 21.97
N ALA A 162 12.25 -15.07 22.49
CA ALA A 162 12.13 -16.30 21.74
C ALA A 162 10.67 -16.69 21.59
N ILE A 163 10.20 -16.84 20.35
CA ILE A 163 8.82 -17.17 20.04
C ILE A 163 8.75 -18.50 19.31
N LEU A 164 7.92 -19.40 19.82
CA LEU A 164 7.38 -20.54 19.09
C LEU A 164 5.99 -20.19 18.57
N PHE A 165 5.88 -19.97 17.27
CA PHE A 165 4.59 -19.90 16.61
C PHE A 165 4.03 -21.31 16.40
N VAL A 166 2.78 -21.50 16.81
CA VAL A 166 1.98 -22.70 16.57
C VAL A 166 0.84 -22.30 15.66
N MET A 167 0.91 -22.72 14.41
CA MET A 167 0.03 -22.26 13.34
C MET A 167 -0.93 -23.38 12.96
N ASN A 168 -2.23 -23.13 13.15
CA ASN A 168 -3.29 -24.03 12.72
C ASN A 168 -3.72 -23.65 11.31
N ILE A 169 -3.65 -24.63 10.41
CA ILE A 169 -3.94 -24.49 8.99
C ILE A 169 -5.23 -25.25 8.71
N ASP A 170 -6.29 -24.51 8.40
CA ASP A 170 -7.48 -25.07 7.79
C ASP A 170 -7.27 -25.12 6.27
N SER A 171 -7.24 -26.33 5.71
CA SER A 171 -7.01 -26.51 4.29
C SER A 171 -8.14 -25.97 3.42
N MET A 172 -9.36 -25.84 3.95
CA MET A 172 -10.48 -25.24 3.23
C MET A 172 -10.26 -23.74 2.99
N VAL A 173 -9.68 -23.03 3.96
CA VAL A 173 -9.28 -21.62 3.81
C VAL A 173 -8.22 -21.49 2.71
N CYS A 174 -7.24 -22.41 2.67
CA CYS A 174 -6.22 -22.40 1.62
C CYS A 174 -6.83 -22.52 0.22
N VAL A 175 -7.82 -23.40 0.05
CA VAL A 175 -8.51 -23.61 -1.24
C VAL A 175 -9.38 -22.41 -1.61
N GLN A 176 -10.19 -21.90 -0.68
CA GLN A 176 -11.13 -20.80 -0.91
C GLN A 176 -10.41 -19.49 -1.22
N SER A 177 -9.37 -19.18 -0.45
CA SER A 177 -8.61 -17.92 -0.56
C SER A 177 -7.34 -18.06 -1.39
N LYS A 178 -7.17 -19.18 -2.10
CA LYS A 178 -6.03 -19.45 -3.00
C LYS A 178 -4.69 -19.15 -2.32
N ILE A 179 -4.48 -19.72 -1.13
CA ILE A 179 -3.24 -19.61 -0.36
C ILE A 179 -2.40 -20.88 -0.61
N PRO A 180 -1.52 -20.88 -1.63
CA PRO A 180 -0.75 -22.06 -1.97
C PRO A 180 0.32 -22.33 -0.90
N TYR A 181 0.46 -23.61 -0.60
CA TYR A 181 1.51 -24.15 0.26
C TYR A 181 1.98 -25.48 -0.29
N VAL A 182 3.22 -25.86 0.03
CA VAL A 182 3.80 -27.12 -0.42
C VAL A 182 4.52 -27.84 0.72
N ASP A 183 4.40 -29.17 0.74
CA ASP A 183 5.30 -30.02 1.51
C ASP A 183 6.58 -30.21 0.70
N VAL A 184 7.71 -29.69 1.18
CA VAL A 184 8.95 -29.69 0.38
C VAL A 184 9.65 -31.04 0.37
N LYS A 185 9.09 -32.08 0.99
CA LYS A 185 9.60 -33.44 0.92
C LYS A 185 9.72 -33.91 -0.54
N GLY A 186 10.93 -34.31 -0.94
CA GLY A 186 11.23 -34.73 -2.32
C GLY A 186 11.47 -33.61 -3.33
N VAL A 187 11.34 -32.33 -2.92
CA VAL A 187 11.57 -31.15 -3.79
C VAL A 187 12.47 -30.08 -3.15
N GLY A 188 12.75 -30.19 -1.86
CA GLY A 188 13.69 -29.37 -1.11
C GLY A 188 15.12 -29.90 -1.17
N TYR A 189 16.07 -29.11 -0.66
CA TYR A 189 17.49 -29.45 -0.65
C TYR A 189 17.82 -30.64 0.26
N TYR A 190 17.27 -30.63 1.48
CA TYR A 190 17.49 -31.67 2.49
C TYR A 190 16.56 -32.87 2.25
N ASP A 191 16.69 -33.48 1.07
CA ASP A 191 15.78 -34.50 0.55
C ASP A 191 15.38 -35.55 1.60
N ASN A 192 14.07 -35.61 1.89
CA ASN A 192 13.43 -36.50 2.86
C ASN A 192 13.93 -36.42 4.32
N GLN A 193 14.74 -35.41 4.68
CA GLN A 193 15.26 -35.25 6.04
C GLN A 193 14.37 -34.35 6.91
N GLU A 194 13.60 -33.44 6.30
CA GLU A 194 12.77 -32.49 7.02
C GLU A 194 11.31 -32.50 6.54
N GLU A 195 10.37 -32.49 7.48
CA GLU A 195 8.95 -32.26 7.21
C GLU A 195 8.67 -30.75 7.23
N GLU A 196 9.12 -30.07 6.17
CA GLU A 196 8.95 -28.63 6.00
C GLU A 196 7.72 -28.32 5.13
N ILE A 197 6.88 -27.39 5.60
CA ILE A 197 5.80 -26.79 4.83
C ILE A 197 6.18 -25.36 4.48
N LEU A 198 6.20 -25.08 3.17
CA LEU A 198 6.55 -23.78 2.62
C LEU A 198 5.31 -23.09 2.06
N PHE A 199 5.02 -21.90 2.57
CA PHE A 199 3.95 -21.03 2.06
C PHE A 199 4.51 -19.90 1.21
N THR A 200 3.69 -19.40 0.29
CA THR A 200 4.00 -18.18 -0.45
C THR A 200 4.04 -16.94 0.45
N THR A 201 4.64 -15.86 -0.06
CA THR A 201 4.67 -14.55 0.63
C THR A 201 3.27 -14.06 0.98
N HIS A 202 3.17 -13.24 2.03
CA HIS A 202 1.94 -12.61 2.48
C HIS A 202 0.89 -13.60 3.03
N THR A 203 1.36 -14.56 3.83
CA THR A 203 0.47 -15.42 4.61
C THR A 203 0.02 -14.68 5.87
N ILE A 204 -1.29 -14.60 6.10
CA ILE A 204 -1.88 -13.86 7.22
C ILE A 204 -2.49 -14.83 8.23
N PHE A 205 -2.29 -14.53 9.50
CA PHE A 205 -2.82 -15.30 10.61
C PHE A 205 -3.54 -14.39 11.61
N ARG A 206 -4.59 -14.92 12.23
CA ARG A 206 -5.23 -14.29 13.39
C ARG A 206 -4.51 -14.72 14.68
N ILE A 207 -4.20 -13.77 15.53
CA ILE A 207 -3.49 -14.00 16.80
C ILE A 207 -4.48 -14.48 17.86
N ASN A 208 -4.42 -15.76 18.24
CA ASN A 208 -5.38 -16.34 19.18
C ASN A 208 -4.93 -16.23 20.64
N GLN A 209 -3.91 -17.01 21.00
CA GLN A 209 -3.43 -17.14 22.37
C GLN A 209 -1.92 -16.86 22.40
N ILE A 210 -1.50 -16.09 23.39
CA ILE A 210 -0.09 -15.83 23.68
C ILE A 210 0.16 -16.32 25.09
N LYS A 211 1.04 -17.31 25.26
CA LYS A 211 1.36 -17.90 26.56
C LYS A 211 2.87 -18.04 26.73
N ARG A 212 3.35 -17.90 27.96
CA ARG A 212 4.75 -18.19 28.27
C ARG A 212 4.97 -19.70 28.25
N ILE A 213 6.10 -20.14 27.72
CA ILE A 213 6.57 -21.53 27.88
C ILE A 213 7.41 -21.56 29.14
N GLU A 214 7.08 -22.44 30.08
CA GLU A 214 7.90 -22.62 31.27
C GLU A 214 9.23 -23.26 30.87
N ASP A 215 10.31 -22.51 31.09
CA ASP A 215 11.68 -22.96 30.90
C ASP A 215 12.45 -22.55 32.17
N LYS A 216 13.30 -23.45 32.67
CA LYS A 216 14.01 -23.22 33.95
C LYS A 216 15.08 -22.14 33.81
N ASP A 217 15.57 -21.94 32.60
CA ASP A 217 16.73 -21.11 32.33
C ASP A 217 16.35 -19.72 31.78
N THR A 218 15.07 -19.48 31.46
CA THR A 218 14.62 -18.20 30.91
C THR A 218 13.11 -17.95 31.07
N ASP A 219 12.74 -16.67 31.20
CA ASP A 219 11.36 -16.17 31.13
C ASP A 219 11.01 -15.55 29.76
N ARG A 220 11.97 -15.55 28.82
CA ARG A 220 11.86 -14.93 27.48
C ARG A 220 11.41 -15.90 26.39
N LEU A 221 10.87 -17.07 26.76
CA LEU A 221 10.36 -18.06 25.82
C LEU A 221 8.82 -18.11 25.82
N TRP A 222 8.22 -17.88 24.66
CA TRP A 222 6.76 -17.75 24.53
C TRP A 222 6.22 -18.57 23.36
N GLN A 223 4.98 -19.02 23.52
CA GLN A 223 4.18 -19.67 22.48
C GLN A 223 3.09 -18.73 22.01
N VAL A 224 2.94 -18.59 20.70
CA VAL A 224 1.89 -17.82 20.06
C VAL A 224 1.07 -18.74 19.14
N ASN A 225 -0.19 -18.94 19.48
CA ASN A 225 -1.12 -19.72 18.69
C ASN A 225 -1.76 -18.82 17.62
N LEU A 226 -1.65 -19.27 16.39
CA LEU A 226 -2.10 -18.57 15.18
C LEU A 226 -3.09 -19.46 14.42
N THR A 227 -4.06 -18.85 13.75
CA THR A 227 -4.94 -19.53 12.78
C THR A 227 -4.79 -18.85 11.44
N LEU A 228 -4.54 -19.62 10.38
CA LEU A 228 -4.48 -19.09 9.02
C LEU A 228 -5.82 -18.45 8.65
N THR A 229 -5.78 -17.29 8.01
CA THR A 229 -6.97 -16.56 7.61
C THR A 229 -6.87 -16.14 6.15
N GLY A 230 -8.03 -16.02 5.49
CA GLY A 230 -8.12 -15.65 4.09
C GLY A 230 -9.18 -14.58 3.83
N ASP A 231 -9.70 -14.59 2.60
CA ASP A 231 -10.66 -13.60 2.08
C ASP A 231 -12.01 -13.61 2.83
N ASP A 232 -12.28 -14.65 3.62
CA ASP A 232 -13.45 -14.79 4.48
C ASP A 232 -13.40 -13.89 5.73
N ASP A 233 -12.23 -13.35 6.05
CA ASP A 233 -12.03 -12.45 7.18
C ASP A 233 -12.43 -11.02 6.81
N ASN A 234 -13.50 -10.52 7.44
CA ASN A 234 -14.04 -9.18 7.15
C ASN A 234 -13.04 -8.04 7.35
N GLU A 235 -12.17 -8.14 8.36
CA GLU A 235 -11.17 -7.11 8.65
C GLU A 235 -10.10 -7.11 7.57
N LEU A 236 -9.62 -8.30 7.19
CA LEU A 236 -8.67 -8.44 6.09
C LEU A 236 -9.26 -7.97 4.76
N ASN A 237 -10.48 -8.39 4.44
CA ASN A 237 -11.15 -8.05 3.18
C ASN A 237 -11.29 -6.53 3.04
N THR A 238 -11.79 -5.85 4.08
CA THR A 238 -11.90 -4.38 4.13
C THR A 238 -10.55 -3.70 3.83
N LEU A 239 -9.47 -4.18 4.47
CA LEU A 239 -8.15 -3.63 4.26
C LEU A 239 -7.62 -3.91 2.83
N THR A 240 -7.86 -5.10 2.29
CA THR A 240 -7.41 -5.46 0.93
C THR A 240 -8.19 -4.73 -0.16
N SER A 241 -9.50 -4.50 0.02
CA SER A 241 -10.32 -3.75 -0.94
C SER A 241 -9.83 -2.32 -1.07
N HIS A 242 -9.55 -1.65 0.05
CA HIS A 242 -9.02 -0.28 0.03
C HIS A 242 -7.68 -0.18 -0.70
N LEU A 243 -6.76 -1.12 -0.45
CA LEU A 243 -5.47 -1.16 -1.15
C LEU A 243 -5.60 -1.44 -2.66
N ARG A 244 -6.63 -2.19 -3.08
CA ARG A 244 -6.88 -2.47 -4.49
C ARG A 244 -7.55 -1.30 -5.21
N GLU A 245 -8.34 -0.49 -4.49
CA GLU A 245 -8.90 0.76 -5.01
C GLU A 245 -7.84 1.83 -5.24
N GLU A 246 -6.78 1.88 -4.40
CA GLU A 246 -5.62 2.74 -4.63
C GLU A 246 -4.80 2.32 -5.89
N ASP A 247 -4.90 1.05 -6.29
CA ASP A 247 -4.09 0.43 -7.33
C ASP A 247 -4.83 0.34 -8.68
N CYS A 248 -5.08 1.51 -9.28
CA CYS A 248 -5.74 1.58 -10.59
C CYS A 248 -4.79 1.25 -11.76
N GLY A 249 -4.88 0.01 -12.25
CA GLY A 249 -4.68 -0.34 -13.67
C GLY A 249 -3.24 -0.51 -14.20
N THR A 250 -2.23 -0.52 -13.33
CA THR A 250 -0.82 -0.74 -13.74
C THR A 250 -0.36 -2.16 -13.48
N LYS A 251 0.49 -2.70 -14.36
CA LYS A 251 1.03 -4.07 -14.23
C LYS A 251 2.55 -4.09 -14.08
N GLY A 252 3.05 -5.19 -13.53
CA GLY A 252 4.48 -5.52 -13.49
C GLY A 252 5.37 -4.42 -12.88
N TRP A 253 6.41 -4.02 -13.62
CA TRP A 253 7.39 -3.02 -13.15
C TRP A 253 6.78 -1.64 -12.86
N THR A 254 5.76 -1.22 -13.63
CA THR A 254 5.07 0.04 -13.35
C THR A 254 4.39 0.01 -12.00
N ARG A 255 3.73 -1.11 -11.69
CA ARG A 255 3.04 -1.33 -10.42
C ARG A 255 4.01 -1.30 -9.25
N LEU A 256 5.18 -1.94 -9.40
CA LEU A 256 6.23 -1.91 -8.39
C LEU A 256 6.67 -0.48 -8.05
N GLY A 257 6.94 0.35 -9.06
CA GLY A 257 7.36 1.74 -8.81
C GLY A 257 6.31 2.56 -8.07
N ARG A 258 5.01 2.33 -8.32
CA ARG A 258 3.93 2.99 -7.55
C ARG A 258 3.93 2.56 -6.10
N ILE A 259 4.09 1.26 -5.84
CA ILE A 259 4.19 0.74 -4.48
C ILE A 259 5.37 1.40 -3.75
N LEU A 260 6.51 1.62 -4.41
CA LEU A 260 7.64 2.33 -3.80
C LEU A 260 7.30 3.78 -3.43
N VAL A 261 6.58 4.50 -4.29
CA VAL A 261 6.10 5.86 -3.99
C VAL A 261 5.16 5.87 -2.78
N ILE A 262 4.22 4.93 -2.72
CA ILE A 262 3.26 4.81 -1.60
C ILE A 262 4.00 4.52 -0.29
N LEU A 263 5.07 3.72 -0.34
CA LEU A 263 5.92 3.43 0.81
C LEU A 263 6.87 4.59 1.18
N GLY A 264 6.83 5.72 0.47
CA GLY A 264 7.66 6.89 0.70
C GLY A 264 9.09 6.78 0.16
N ASP A 265 9.39 5.76 -0.65
CA ASP A 265 10.72 5.53 -1.23
C ASP A 265 10.82 6.10 -2.65
N SER A 266 10.57 7.40 -2.77
CA SER A 266 10.50 8.11 -4.05
C SER A 266 11.82 8.02 -4.84
N ALA A 267 12.97 7.99 -4.17
CA ALA A 267 14.29 7.91 -4.83
C ALA A 267 14.47 6.58 -5.58
N LYS A 268 14.00 5.46 -5.00
CA LYS A 268 14.06 4.17 -5.67
C LYS A 268 13.02 4.04 -6.76
N ALA A 269 11.85 4.67 -6.59
CA ALA A 269 10.86 4.77 -7.67
C ALA A 269 11.43 5.55 -8.87
N GLU A 270 12.12 6.68 -8.64
CA GLU A 270 12.82 7.47 -9.67
C GLU A 270 13.84 6.61 -10.42
N LEU A 271 14.72 5.91 -9.68
CA LEU A 271 15.74 5.05 -10.27
C LEU A 271 15.11 3.96 -11.14
N LEU A 272 14.08 3.28 -10.64
CA LEU A 272 13.37 2.24 -11.37
C LEU A 272 12.78 2.77 -12.67
N TYR A 273 11.99 3.85 -12.61
CA TYR A 273 11.36 4.40 -13.82
C TYR A 273 12.36 4.98 -14.81
N THR A 274 13.51 5.48 -14.35
CA THR A 274 14.60 5.93 -15.24
C THR A 274 15.20 4.75 -16.01
N ILE A 275 15.51 3.64 -15.32
CA ILE A 275 16.00 2.41 -15.97
C ILE A 275 14.98 1.86 -16.98
N LEU A 276 13.70 1.85 -16.60
CA LEU A 276 12.62 1.38 -17.48
C LEU A 276 12.45 2.29 -18.70
N LEU A 277 12.57 3.61 -18.52
CA LEU A 277 12.52 4.59 -19.60
C LEU A 277 13.68 4.41 -20.58
N ASP A 278 14.90 4.17 -20.09
CA ASP A 278 16.08 3.92 -20.93
C ASP A 278 15.94 2.62 -21.73
N LYS A 279 15.32 1.60 -21.14
CA LYS A 279 15.04 0.30 -21.78
C LYS A 279 13.78 0.31 -22.65
N ALA A 280 12.98 1.38 -22.64
CA ALA A 280 11.69 1.42 -23.32
C ALA A 280 11.85 1.41 -24.84
N SER A 281 11.38 0.32 -25.46
CA SER A 281 11.38 0.13 -26.92
C SER A 281 10.14 0.70 -27.61
N SER A 282 9.06 1.00 -26.86
CA SER A 282 7.81 1.53 -27.38
C SER A 282 7.51 2.93 -26.88
N ASP A 283 6.87 3.74 -27.73
CA ASP A 283 6.40 5.08 -27.37
C ASP A 283 5.37 5.04 -26.23
N TYR A 284 4.51 4.01 -26.20
CA TYR A 284 3.58 3.77 -25.10
C TYR A 284 4.31 3.59 -23.77
N GLY A 285 5.36 2.75 -23.73
CA GLY A 285 6.16 2.56 -22.52
C GLY A 285 6.86 3.85 -22.10
N ARG A 286 7.39 4.63 -23.05
CA ARG A 286 8.01 5.94 -22.77
C ARG A 286 7.02 6.93 -22.17
N VAL A 287 5.80 7.01 -22.69
CA VAL A 287 4.70 7.83 -22.14
C VAL A 287 4.39 7.41 -20.71
N GLU A 288 4.19 6.11 -20.48
CA GLU A 288 3.89 5.57 -19.15
C GLU A 288 4.99 5.89 -18.13
N TYR A 289 6.25 5.61 -18.46
CA TYR A 289 7.36 5.85 -17.52
C TYR A 289 7.63 7.35 -17.29
N ASN A 290 7.49 8.20 -18.31
CA ASN A 290 7.58 9.65 -18.12
C ASN A 290 6.45 10.17 -17.21
N ASN A 291 5.21 9.71 -17.39
CA ASN A 291 4.10 10.08 -16.50
C ASN A 291 4.38 9.67 -15.04
N GLN A 292 4.97 8.51 -14.84
CA GLN A 292 5.27 8.00 -13.50
C GLN A 292 6.44 8.76 -12.86
N LEU A 293 7.50 9.07 -13.62
CA LEU A 293 8.55 10.00 -13.18
C LEU A 293 7.98 11.37 -12.82
N GLY A 294 7.07 11.90 -13.64
CA GLY A 294 6.37 13.15 -13.34
C GLY A 294 5.66 13.12 -11.98
N THR A 295 5.02 11.99 -11.65
CA THR A 295 4.37 11.79 -10.35
C THR A 295 5.39 11.73 -9.21
N VAL A 296 6.48 10.99 -9.39
CA VAL A 296 7.57 10.88 -8.41
C VAL A 296 8.17 12.25 -8.11
N TYR A 297 8.57 13.00 -9.14
CA TYR A 297 9.16 14.33 -8.99
C TYR A 297 8.19 15.32 -8.36
N ASN A 298 6.90 15.27 -8.70
CA ASN A 298 5.90 16.13 -8.08
C ASN A 298 5.80 15.87 -6.56
N ASN A 299 5.81 14.59 -6.16
CA ASN A 299 5.77 14.21 -4.74
C ASN A 299 7.04 14.59 -3.98
N MET A 300 8.19 14.64 -4.66
CA MET A 300 9.45 15.14 -4.10
C MET A 300 9.51 16.69 -4.02
N GLY A 301 8.56 17.40 -4.63
CA GLY A 301 8.61 18.85 -4.80
C GLY A 301 9.56 19.34 -5.90
N GLU A 302 10.09 18.43 -6.73
CA GLU A 302 10.96 18.73 -7.87
C GLU A 302 10.14 19.13 -9.10
N TYR A 303 9.35 20.20 -8.98
CA TYR A 303 8.32 20.56 -9.96
C TYR A 303 8.84 20.79 -11.38
N SER A 304 10.06 21.32 -11.54
CA SER A 304 10.66 21.51 -12.87
C SER A 304 10.95 20.18 -13.58
N LYS A 305 11.43 19.15 -12.84
CA LYS A 305 11.62 17.82 -13.41
C LYS A 305 10.27 17.16 -13.70
N ALA A 306 9.30 17.34 -12.81
CA ALA A 306 7.94 16.83 -12.98
C ALA A 306 7.30 17.36 -14.28
N LEU A 307 7.37 18.68 -14.51
CA LEU A 307 6.91 19.30 -15.75
C LEU A 307 7.63 18.71 -16.97
N SER A 308 8.96 18.64 -16.95
CA SER A 308 9.73 18.11 -18.07
C SER A 308 9.32 16.67 -18.42
N SER A 309 9.11 15.82 -17.43
CA SER A 309 8.63 14.45 -17.64
C SER A 309 7.22 14.41 -18.23
N TYR A 310 6.27 15.17 -17.67
CA TYR A 310 4.90 15.21 -18.22
C TYR A 310 4.84 15.83 -19.62
N GLU A 311 5.66 16.83 -19.91
CA GLU A 311 5.74 17.46 -21.24
C GLU A 311 6.28 16.47 -22.28
N ARG A 312 7.34 15.71 -21.97
CA ARG A 312 7.84 14.63 -22.85
C ARG A 312 6.77 13.59 -23.14
N SER A 313 6.00 13.18 -22.12
CA SER A 313 4.87 12.27 -22.29
C SER A 313 3.82 12.87 -23.24
N LEU A 314 3.42 14.12 -22.98
CA LEU A 314 2.42 14.82 -23.79
C LEU A 314 2.87 15.03 -25.25
N GLU A 315 4.16 15.27 -25.49
CA GLU A 315 4.71 15.41 -26.85
C GLU A 315 4.56 14.12 -27.67
N ILE A 316 4.87 12.97 -27.07
CA ILE A 316 4.70 11.66 -27.71
C ILE A 316 3.21 11.39 -27.98
N GLU A 317 2.36 11.63 -26.98
CA GLU A 317 0.91 11.43 -27.10
C GLU A 317 0.29 12.32 -28.20
N LYS A 318 0.72 13.59 -28.33
CA LYS A 318 0.24 14.50 -29.39
C LYS A 318 0.55 14.01 -30.80
N ILE A 319 1.64 13.26 -30.97
CA ILE A 319 2.02 12.68 -32.26
C ILE A 319 1.21 11.39 -32.52
N ALA A 320 1.03 10.57 -31.48
CA ALA A 320 0.45 9.23 -31.60
C ALA A 320 -1.09 9.20 -31.56
N LEU A 321 -1.74 10.19 -30.93
CA LEU A 321 -3.16 10.16 -30.59
C LEU A 321 -3.96 11.29 -31.27
N PRO A 322 -5.26 11.08 -31.53
CA PRO A 322 -6.15 12.15 -31.98
C PRO A 322 -6.19 13.34 -31.00
N PRO A 323 -6.41 14.59 -31.46
CA PRO A 323 -6.39 15.79 -30.61
C PRO A 323 -7.37 15.79 -29.43
N ASN A 324 -8.42 14.98 -29.52
CA ASN A 324 -9.46 14.82 -28.50
C ASN A 324 -9.34 13.50 -27.72
N HIS A 325 -8.18 12.84 -27.73
CA HIS A 325 -8.00 11.59 -26.98
C HIS A 325 -7.98 11.85 -25.46
N PRO A 326 -8.67 11.05 -24.62
CA PRO A 326 -8.69 11.23 -23.16
C PRO A 326 -7.32 11.28 -22.49
N ASP A 327 -6.32 10.56 -23.00
CA ASP A 327 -4.96 10.58 -22.44
C ASP A 327 -4.31 11.97 -22.54
N LEU A 328 -4.59 12.74 -23.60
CA LEU A 328 -4.13 14.13 -23.69
C LEU A 328 -4.74 14.97 -22.56
N ALA A 329 -6.02 14.76 -22.23
CA ALA A 329 -6.66 15.44 -21.11
C ALA A 329 -6.00 15.08 -19.77
N LYS A 330 -5.64 13.81 -19.58
CA LYS A 330 -4.92 13.35 -18.38
C LYS A 330 -3.55 14.02 -18.26
N SER A 331 -2.78 14.11 -19.35
CA SER A 331 -1.48 14.77 -19.38
C SER A 331 -1.58 16.27 -19.08
N TYR A 332 -2.56 16.98 -19.66
CA TYR A 332 -2.83 18.37 -19.31
C TYR A 332 -3.24 18.54 -17.84
N ASN A 333 -4.03 17.61 -17.29
CA ASN A 333 -4.39 17.63 -15.88
C ASN A 333 -3.16 17.45 -14.97
N ASN A 334 -2.25 16.56 -15.32
CA ASN A 334 -1.02 16.33 -14.56
C ASN A 334 -0.10 17.56 -14.57
N ILE A 335 0.07 18.19 -15.74
CA ILE A 335 0.82 19.46 -15.87
C ILE A 335 0.15 20.57 -15.03
N GLY A 336 -1.18 20.67 -15.09
CA GLY A 336 -1.95 21.63 -14.29
C GLY A 336 -1.74 21.43 -12.79
N LEU A 337 -1.65 20.18 -12.33
CA LEU A 337 -1.37 19.84 -10.92
C LEU A 337 0.01 20.32 -10.48
N VAL A 338 1.03 20.16 -11.32
CA VAL A 338 2.37 20.65 -11.00
C VAL A 338 2.38 22.18 -10.90
N TYR A 339 1.77 22.88 -11.87
CA TYR A 339 1.64 24.34 -11.79
C TYR A 339 0.85 24.81 -10.56
N TYR A 340 -0.19 24.07 -10.17
CA TYR A 340 -0.96 24.36 -8.96
C TYR A 340 -0.07 24.25 -7.70
N HIS A 341 0.74 23.19 -7.58
CA HIS A 341 1.67 23.04 -6.46
C HIS A 341 2.79 24.09 -6.43
N MET A 342 3.20 24.60 -7.60
CA MET A 342 4.11 25.74 -7.72
C MET A 342 3.47 27.09 -7.34
N GLY A 343 2.15 27.15 -7.14
CA GLY A 343 1.41 28.40 -6.96
C GLY A 343 1.23 29.21 -8.25
N GLU A 344 1.56 28.64 -9.42
CA GLU A 344 1.38 29.26 -10.73
C GLU A 344 -0.06 29.08 -11.25
N TYR A 345 -1.02 29.61 -10.48
CA TYR A 345 -2.44 29.33 -10.65
C TYR A 345 -2.99 29.66 -12.05
N SER A 346 -2.51 30.72 -12.71
CA SER A 346 -2.94 31.05 -14.08
C SER A 346 -2.53 30.00 -15.12
N LYS A 347 -1.37 29.37 -14.95
CA LYS A 347 -0.93 28.27 -15.82
C LYS A 347 -1.68 26.99 -15.48
N ALA A 348 -1.86 26.71 -14.20
CA ALA A 348 -2.68 25.57 -13.73
C ALA A 348 -4.09 25.63 -14.31
N LEU A 349 -4.73 26.81 -14.25
CA LEU A 349 -6.06 27.05 -14.81
C LEU A 349 -6.09 26.76 -16.31
N SER A 350 -5.17 27.35 -17.09
CA SER A 350 -5.07 27.09 -18.53
C SER A 350 -4.93 25.60 -18.86
N SER A 351 -4.09 24.86 -18.10
CA SER A 351 -3.91 23.43 -18.29
C SER A 351 -5.16 22.62 -17.94
N TYR A 352 -5.83 22.93 -16.82
CA TYR A 352 -7.07 22.25 -16.44
C TYR A 352 -8.24 22.56 -17.36
N GLU A 353 -8.36 23.79 -17.86
CA GLU A 353 -9.37 24.16 -18.85
C GLU A 353 -9.18 23.41 -20.17
N ARG A 354 -7.92 23.28 -20.62
CA ARG A 354 -7.58 22.47 -21.80
C ARG A 354 -7.91 20.99 -21.61
N SER A 355 -7.60 20.44 -20.43
CA SER A 355 -7.99 19.08 -20.04
C SER A 355 -9.52 18.91 -20.09
N LEU A 356 -10.26 19.86 -19.50
CA LEU A 356 -11.72 19.83 -19.48
C LEU A 356 -12.33 19.94 -20.88
N GLU A 357 -11.78 20.76 -21.77
CA GLU A 357 -12.22 20.90 -23.16
C GLU A 357 -12.13 19.56 -23.90
N ILE A 358 -10.97 18.88 -23.81
CA ILE A 358 -10.75 17.57 -24.42
C ILE A 358 -11.72 16.54 -23.83
N SER A 359 -11.81 16.45 -22.50
CA SER A 359 -12.70 15.51 -21.81
C SER A 359 -14.17 15.70 -22.17
N LYS A 360 -14.64 16.94 -22.37
CA LYS A 360 -16.03 17.22 -22.78
C LYS A 360 -16.37 16.67 -24.17
N ILE A 361 -15.39 16.61 -25.06
CA ILE A 361 -15.56 16.06 -26.42
C ILE A 361 -15.44 14.54 -26.38
N ALA A 362 -14.52 14.02 -25.57
CA ALA A 362 -14.13 12.61 -25.58
C ALA A 362 -15.04 11.71 -24.72
N LEU A 363 -15.67 12.25 -23.69
CA LEU A 363 -16.33 11.48 -22.63
C LEU A 363 -17.82 11.84 -22.50
N PRO A 364 -18.65 10.92 -21.96
CA PRO A 364 -20.04 11.21 -21.62
C PRO A 364 -20.16 12.38 -20.64
N PRO A 365 -21.26 13.18 -20.67
CA PRO A 365 -21.42 14.37 -19.83
C PRO A 365 -21.34 14.13 -18.31
N ASN A 366 -21.61 12.91 -17.87
CA ASN A 366 -21.59 12.47 -16.47
C ASN A 366 -20.34 11.63 -16.12
N HIS A 367 -19.29 11.66 -16.94
CA HIS A 367 -18.07 10.90 -16.68
C HIS A 367 -17.31 11.46 -15.46
N PRO A 368 -16.79 10.61 -14.54
CA PRO A 368 -16.07 11.06 -13.35
C PRO A 368 -14.87 11.99 -13.62
N ASP A 369 -14.16 11.81 -14.73
CA ASP A 369 -13.04 12.67 -15.11
C ASP A 369 -13.45 14.14 -15.33
N LEU A 370 -14.68 14.39 -15.82
CA LEU A 370 -15.20 15.75 -15.93
C LEU A 370 -15.36 16.37 -14.54
N ALA A 371 -15.88 15.60 -13.58
CA ALA A 371 -16.01 16.06 -12.19
C ALA A 371 -14.64 16.40 -11.59
N LYS A 372 -13.62 15.57 -11.86
CA LYS A 372 -12.24 15.82 -11.41
C LYS A 372 -11.68 17.12 -11.98
N SER A 373 -11.82 17.35 -13.29
CA SER A 373 -11.37 18.59 -13.93
C SER A 373 -12.08 19.82 -13.36
N TYR A 374 -13.41 19.77 -13.18
CA TYR A 374 -14.18 20.84 -12.55
C TYR A 374 -13.74 21.11 -11.10
N ASN A 375 -13.49 20.07 -10.31
CA ASN A 375 -13.00 20.22 -8.95
C ASN A 375 -11.63 20.91 -8.91
N ASN A 376 -10.71 20.52 -9.80
CA ASN A 376 -9.38 21.11 -9.87
C ASN A 376 -9.42 22.59 -10.25
N ILE A 377 -10.29 22.98 -11.20
CA ILE A 377 -10.54 24.38 -11.55
C ILE A 377 -11.10 25.15 -10.34
N GLY A 378 -12.06 24.56 -9.62
CA GLY A 378 -12.60 25.13 -8.39
C GLY A 378 -11.52 25.39 -7.33
N LEU A 379 -10.63 24.42 -7.11
CA LEU A 379 -9.48 24.56 -6.20
C LEU A 379 -8.53 25.67 -6.63
N VAL A 380 -8.26 25.82 -7.93
CA VAL A 380 -7.41 26.91 -8.43
C VAL A 380 -8.03 28.27 -8.10
N TYR A 381 -9.32 28.49 -8.42
CA TYR A 381 -10.00 29.73 -8.09
C TYR A 381 -10.06 29.98 -6.58
N TYR A 382 -10.29 28.94 -5.78
CA TYR A 382 -10.29 29.04 -4.33
C TYR A 382 -8.93 29.54 -3.80
N ASN A 383 -7.82 28.99 -4.27
CA ASN A 383 -6.48 29.40 -3.84
C ASN A 383 -6.05 30.77 -4.38
N MET A 384 -6.65 31.23 -5.49
CA MET A 384 -6.54 32.61 -5.95
C MET A 384 -7.37 33.60 -5.10
N GLY A 385 -8.18 33.12 -4.15
CA GLY A 385 -9.11 33.93 -3.37
C GLY A 385 -10.38 34.33 -4.14
N GLU A 386 -10.58 33.79 -5.35
CA GLU A 386 -11.74 34.06 -6.20
C GLU A 386 -12.92 33.13 -5.83
N TYR A 387 -13.35 33.17 -4.56
CA TYR A 387 -14.31 32.22 -3.99
C TYR A 387 -15.63 32.14 -4.77
N SER A 388 -16.16 33.27 -5.25
CA SER A 388 -17.38 33.28 -6.08
C SER A 388 -17.22 32.51 -7.40
N LYS A 389 -16.01 32.51 -7.99
CA LYS A 389 -15.73 31.74 -9.22
C LYS A 389 -15.46 30.27 -8.92
N ALA A 390 -14.93 29.95 -7.73
CA ALA A 390 -14.68 28.57 -7.30
C ALA A 390 -15.98 27.75 -7.11
N LEU A 391 -17.08 28.41 -6.74
CA LEU A 391 -18.34 27.74 -6.43
C LEU A 391 -18.93 26.98 -7.62
N SER A 392 -19.03 27.63 -8.79
CA SER A 392 -19.65 27.04 -9.99
C SER A 392 -18.97 25.73 -10.46
N PRO A 393 -17.63 25.67 -10.60
CA PRO A 393 -16.92 24.41 -10.88
C PRO A 393 -17.15 23.33 -9.81
N HIS A 394 -17.10 23.68 -8.52
CA HIS A 394 -17.35 22.69 -7.45
C HIS A 394 -18.79 22.15 -7.48
N GLU A 395 -19.79 23.00 -7.69
CA GLU A 395 -21.19 22.58 -7.84
C GLU A 395 -21.38 21.67 -9.06
N ARG A 396 -20.73 22.00 -10.18
CA ARG A 396 -20.79 21.16 -11.39
C ARG A 396 -20.12 19.81 -11.19
N SER A 397 -19.00 19.78 -10.46
CA SER A 397 -18.34 18.53 -10.05
C SER A 397 -19.26 17.65 -9.21
N LEU A 398 -19.91 18.24 -8.20
CA LEU A 398 -20.85 17.55 -7.32
C LEU A 398 -22.08 17.02 -8.09
N GLU A 399 -22.62 17.78 -9.05
CA GLU A 399 -23.75 17.35 -9.87
C GLU A 399 -23.41 16.09 -10.67
N ILE A 400 -22.25 16.05 -11.31
CA ILE A 400 -21.76 14.89 -12.06
C ILE A 400 -21.58 13.69 -11.13
N GLN A 401 -20.91 13.88 -9.99
CA GLN A 401 -20.66 12.82 -9.01
C GLN A 401 -21.95 12.23 -8.43
N LYS A 402 -22.98 13.04 -8.18
CA LYS A 402 -24.29 12.56 -7.70
C LYS A 402 -24.98 11.60 -8.67
N ILE A 403 -24.71 11.75 -9.97
CA ILE A 403 -25.23 10.86 -11.01
C ILE A 403 -24.36 9.61 -11.14
N ALA A 404 -23.04 9.76 -11.03
CA ALA A 404 -22.08 8.69 -11.29
C ALA A 404 -21.80 7.76 -10.10
N LEU A 405 -22.03 8.20 -8.87
CA LEU A 405 -21.57 7.52 -7.66
C LEU A 405 -22.72 7.15 -6.71
N PRO A 406 -22.54 6.08 -5.88
CA PRO A 406 -23.47 5.77 -4.81
C PRO A 406 -23.65 6.94 -3.82
N PRO A 407 -24.83 7.10 -3.17
CA PRO A 407 -25.10 8.24 -2.29
C PRO A 407 -24.16 8.39 -1.09
N ASN A 408 -23.50 7.31 -0.68
CA ASN A 408 -22.56 7.27 0.44
C ASN A 408 -21.08 7.29 0.00
N HIS A 409 -20.77 7.59 -1.27
CA HIS A 409 -19.40 7.59 -1.76
C HIS A 409 -18.55 8.74 -1.16
N ALA A 410 -17.27 8.47 -0.86
CA ALA A 410 -16.36 9.42 -0.22
C ALA A 410 -16.19 10.73 -1.02
N ASP A 411 -16.09 10.64 -2.35
CA ASP A 411 -16.00 11.81 -3.23
C ASP A 411 -17.16 12.80 -3.08
N LEU A 412 -18.39 12.32 -2.81
CA LEU A 412 -19.53 13.21 -2.55
C LEU A 412 -19.32 14.01 -1.26
N ALA A 413 -18.77 13.37 -0.22
CA ALA A 413 -18.41 14.05 1.01
C ALA A 413 -17.29 15.09 0.79
N ALA A 414 -16.28 14.76 -0.02
CA ALA A 414 -15.20 15.68 -0.36
C ALA A 414 -15.71 16.91 -1.12
N SER A 415 -16.60 16.72 -2.10
CA SER A 415 -17.21 17.82 -2.86
C SER A 415 -18.05 18.75 -1.97
N HIS A 416 -18.87 18.18 -1.07
CA HIS A 416 -19.58 18.97 -0.06
C HIS A 416 -18.63 19.72 0.88
N ASN A 417 -17.50 19.12 1.26
CA ASN A 417 -16.49 19.80 2.06
C ASN A 417 -15.85 20.98 1.33
N ASN A 418 -15.51 20.84 0.05
CA ASN A 418 -14.94 21.92 -0.77
C ASN A 418 -15.93 23.10 -0.93
N ILE A 419 -17.20 22.81 -1.20
CA ILE A 419 -18.26 23.83 -1.26
C ILE A 419 -18.43 24.52 0.09
N GLY A 420 -18.43 23.75 1.19
CA GLY A 420 -18.50 24.29 2.55
C GLY A 420 -17.35 25.25 2.86
N LEU A 421 -16.14 24.90 2.41
CA LEU A 421 -14.94 25.73 2.55
C LEU A 421 -15.05 27.05 1.77
N VAL A 422 -15.54 27.00 0.53
CA VAL A 422 -15.79 28.20 -0.27
C VAL A 422 -16.78 29.12 0.44
N TYR A 423 -17.93 28.60 0.91
CA TYR A 423 -18.91 29.40 1.63
C TYR A 423 -18.38 29.96 2.96
N HIS A 424 -17.57 29.20 3.70
CA HIS A 424 -16.95 29.67 4.94
C HIS A 424 -16.08 30.89 4.69
N HIS A 425 -15.23 30.86 3.66
CA HIS A 425 -14.37 31.97 3.28
C HIS A 425 -15.14 33.17 2.69
N MET A 426 -16.32 32.95 2.11
CA MET A 426 -17.24 34.02 1.71
C MET A 426 -18.00 34.64 2.90
N GLY A 427 -17.88 34.09 4.12
CA GLY A 427 -18.67 34.50 5.29
C GLY A 427 -20.11 34.00 5.30
N GLU A 428 -20.47 33.12 4.36
CA GLU A 428 -21.80 32.52 4.20
C GLU A 428 -21.97 31.30 5.12
N TYR A 429 -21.83 31.52 6.42
CA TYR A 429 -21.66 30.46 7.42
C TYR A 429 -22.82 29.45 7.46
N SER A 430 -24.07 29.88 7.26
CA SER A 430 -25.23 28.97 7.21
C SER A 430 -25.14 27.98 6.04
N LYS A 431 -24.65 28.41 4.87
CA LYS A 431 -24.45 27.54 3.71
C LYS A 431 -23.25 26.61 3.90
N ALA A 432 -22.19 27.13 4.54
CA ALA A 432 -21.02 26.35 4.92
C ALA A 432 -21.39 25.19 5.87
N LEU A 433 -22.16 25.48 6.92
CA LEU A 433 -22.67 24.47 7.86
C LEU A 433 -23.49 23.40 7.14
N SER A 434 -24.45 23.79 6.32
CA SER A 434 -25.29 22.85 5.56
C SER A 434 -24.45 21.89 4.70
N SER A 435 -23.39 22.41 4.06
CA SER A 435 -22.50 21.60 3.23
C SER A 435 -21.60 20.68 4.06
N TYR A 436 -21.02 21.16 5.16
CA TYR A 436 -20.21 20.31 6.05
C TYR A 436 -21.04 19.24 6.77
N GLU A 437 -22.27 19.55 7.17
CA GLU A 437 -23.19 18.58 7.78
C GLU A 437 -23.55 17.47 6.79
N ARG A 438 -23.78 17.81 5.52
CA ARG A 438 -24.02 16.81 4.48
C ARG A 438 -22.81 15.92 4.23
N SER A 439 -21.60 16.49 4.23
CA SER A 439 -20.34 15.74 4.15
C SER A 439 -20.20 14.76 5.33
N LEU A 440 -20.47 15.22 6.56
CA LEU A 440 -20.43 14.40 7.77
C LEU A 440 -21.46 13.27 7.75
N GLU A 441 -22.68 13.52 7.26
CA GLU A 441 -23.73 12.50 7.13
C GLU A 441 -23.29 11.36 6.21
N ILE A 442 -22.73 11.69 5.04
CA ILE A 442 -22.20 10.71 4.08
C ILE A 442 -21.09 9.88 4.73
N GLN A 443 -20.12 10.54 5.37
CA GLN A 443 -18.99 9.87 6.01
C GLN A 443 -19.42 8.95 7.17
N LYS A 444 -20.44 9.32 7.96
CA LYS A 444 -20.95 8.45 9.03
C LYS A 444 -21.56 7.15 8.53
N ILE A 445 -22.09 7.15 7.30
CA ILE A 445 -22.64 5.95 6.66
C ILE A 445 -21.50 5.11 6.07
N ALA A 446 -20.47 5.76 5.52
CA ALA A 446 -19.39 5.08 4.79
C ALA A 446 -18.26 4.56 5.69
N LEU A 447 -18.02 5.17 6.84
CA LEU A 447 -16.81 4.97 7.64
C LEU A 447 -17.10 4.43 9.05
N PRO A 448 -16.17 3.67 9.65
CA PRO A 448 -16.25 3.30 11.06
C PRO A 448 -16.34 4.52 11.98
N PRO A 449 -17.00 4.42 13.16
CA PRO A 449 -17.23 5.56 14.05
C PRO A 449 -15.99 6.31 14.53
N ASN A 450 -14.81 5.67 14.50
CA ASN A 450 -13.53 6.23 14.94
C ASN A 450 -12.60 6.58 13.77
N HIS A 451 -13.12 6.68 12.53
CA HIS A 451 -12.29 7.01 11.38
C HIS A 451 -11.79 8.47 11.46
N PRO A 452 -10.50 8.75 11.16
CA PRO A 452 -9.94 10.11 11.21
C PRO A 452 -10.71 11.17 10.42
N ASP A 453 -11.29 10.82 9.28
CA ASP A 453 -12.05 11.77 8.45
C ASP A 453 -13.29 12.33 9.15
N LEU A 454 -13.93 11.54 10.01
CA LEU A 454 -15.03 12.03 10.85
C LEU A 454 -14.56 13.13 11.79
N ALA A 455 -13.34 13.02 12.34
CA ALA A 455 -12.74 14.06 13.17
C ALA A 455 -12.50 15.35 12.38
N THR A 456 -12.06 15.25 11.12
CA THR A 456 -11.88 16.39 10.23
C THR A 456 -13.23 17.09 9.96
N SER A 457 -14.28 16.33 9.66
CA SER A 457 -15.62 16.88 9.43
C SER A 457 -16.19 17.58 10.65
N TYR A 458 -16.08 16.98 11.85
CA TYR A 458 -16.47 17.63 13.09
C TYR A 458 -15.66 18.91 13.36
N ASN A 459 -14.35 18.90 13.09
CA ASN A 459 -13.50 20.08 13.23
C ASN A 459 -13.94 21.22 12.29
N ASN A 460 -14.27 20.93 11.03
CA ASN A 460 -14.68 21.94 10.07
C ASN A 460 -15.99 22.64 10.50
N ILE A 461 -16.97 21.86 10.98
CA ILE A 461 -18.20 22.41 11.57
C ILE A 461 -17.88 23.28 12.81
N GLY A 462 -16.99 22.81 13.68
CA GLY A 462 -16.54 23.56 14.85
C GLY A 462 -15.87 24.90 14.50
N VAL A 463 -15.06 24.92 13.44
CA VAL A 463 -14.45 26.16 12.90
C VAL A 463 -15.51 27.15 12.45
N VAL A 464 -16.55 26.71 11.75
CA VAL A 464 -17.62 27.62 11.31
C VAL A 464 -18.37 28.22 12.50
N TYR A 465 -18.76 27.42 13.49
CA TYR A 465 -19.40 27.95 14.71
C TYR A 465 -18.50 28.92 15.47
N LYS A 466 -17.20 28.64 15.53
CA LYS A 466 -16.22 29.56 16.14
C LYS A 466 -16.18 30.89 15.38
N SER A 467 -16.18 30.86 14.04
CA SER A 467 -16.25 32.06 13.20
C SER A 467 -17.54 32.86 13.38
N MET A 468 -18.66 32.19 13.70
CA MET A 468 -19.93 32.83 14.06
C MET A 468 -19.96 33.39 15.50
N GLY A 469 -18.94 33.11 16.33
CA GLY A 469 -18.94 33.45 17.75
C GLY A 469 -19.76 32.50 18.64
N GLU A 470 -20.28 31.40 18.09
CA GLU A 470 -21.04 30.38 18.83
C GLU A 470 -20.09 29.37 19.52
N TYR A 471 -19.29 29.88 20.46
CA TYR A 471 -18.18 29.12 21.07
C TYR A 471 -18.62 27.83 21.78
N SER A 472 -19.80 27.80 22.42
CA SER A 472 -20.31 26.59 23.06
C SER A 472 -20.57 25.44 22.07
N LYS A 473 -21.09 25.76 20.87
CA LYS A 473 -21.30 24.74 19.83
C LYS A 473 -19.97 24.31 19.23
N ALA A 474 -19.09 25.27 18.93
CA ALA A 474 -17.74 24.98 18.44
C ALA A 474 -16.98 24.03 19.37
N LEU A 475 -17.05 24.27 20.68
CA LEU A 475 -16.43 23.45 21.71
C LEU A 475 -16.93 21.99 21.65
N SER A 476 -18.25 21.79 21.62
CA SER A 476 -18.86 20.46 21.50
C SER A 476 -18.36 19.70 20.26
N TYR A 477 -18.21 20.40 19.13
CA TYR A 477 -17.71 19.79 17.89
C TYR A 477 -16.21 19.45 17.95
N TYR A 478 -15.38 20.32 18.53
CA TYR A 478 -13.96 20.03 18.73
C TYR A 478 -13.73 18.86 19.71
N GLU A 479 -14.53 18.75 20.77
CA GLU A 479 -14.43 17.63 21.72
C GLU A 479 -14.74 16.28 21.06
N LYS A 480 -15.74 16.22 20.16
CA LYS A 480 -16.02 15.02 19.35
C LYS A 480 -14.85 14.66 18.43
N ALA A 481 -14.28 15.64 17.74
CA ALA A 481 -13.11 15.43 16.90
C ALA A 481 -11.91 14.91 17.72
N LEU A 482 -11.74 15.42 18.95
CA LEU A 482 -10.61 15.05 19.81
C LEU A 482 -10.72 13.61 20.29
N GLN A 483 -11.93 13.19 20.67
CA GLN A 483 -12.20 11.82 21.08
C GLN A 483 -11.79 10.81 20.00
N ILE A 484 -12.16 11.09 18.74
CA ILE A 484 -11.80 10.24 17.60
C ILE A 484 -10.28 10.21 17.39
N LYS A 485 -9.62 11.38 17.39
CA LYS A 485 -8.15 11.44 17.21
C LYS A 485 -7.38 10.71 18.31
N LYS A 486 -7.85 10.73 19.56
CA LYS A 486 -7.22 10.00 20.66
C LYS A 486 -7.27 8.48 20.49
N ILE A 487 -8.28 7.96 19.80
CA ILE A 487 -8.42 6.54 19.50
C ILE A 487 -7.59 6.17 18.27
N ALA A 488 -7.62 7.02 17.24
CA ALA A 488 -7.00 6.72 15.95
C ALA A 488 -5.48 6.96 15.92
N LEU A 489 -4.93 7.81 16.79
CA LEU A 489 -3.53 8.23 16.74
C LEU A 489 -2.77 7.83 18.01
N PRO A 490 -1.45 7.57 17.91
CA PRO A 490 -0.62 7.29 19.08
C PRO A 490 -0.68 8.39 20.14
N PRO A 491 -0.52 8.05 21.44
CA PRO A 491 -0.42 9.05 22.50
C PRO A 491 0.65 10.11 22.21
N GLY A 492 0.31 11.38 22.39
CA GLY A 492 1.25 12.49 22.14
C GLY A 492 1.37 12.92 20.67
N HIS A 493 0.55 12.39 19.76
CA HIS A 493 0.56 12.82 18.35
C HIS A 493 0.31 14.35 18.23
N PRO A 494 1.10 15.09 17.43
CA PRO A 494 1.02 16.56 17.34
C PRO A 494 -0.38 17.10 17.02
N SER A 495 -1.14 16.41 16.16
CA SER A 495 -2.49 16.83 15.78
C SER A 495 -3.52 16.72 16.93
N THR A 496 -3.31 15.81 17.89
CA THR A 496 -4.13 15.68 19.09
C THR A 496 -3.79 16.81 20.06
N ALA A 497 -2.49 17.06 20.29
CA ALA A 497 -2.01 18.13 21.16
C ALA A 497 -2.46 19.53 20.68
N LEU A 498 -2.35 19.81 19.37
CA LEU A 498 -2.82 21.07 18.78
C LEU A 498 -4.32 21.28 19.02
N MET A 499 -5.11 20.22 18.95
CA MET A 499 -6.56 20.31 19.14
C MET A 499 -6.94 20.52 20.60
N GLU A 500 -6.21 19.91 21.54
CA GLU A 500 -6.35 20.20 22.98
C GLU A 500 -6.05 21.67 23.30
N ILE A 501 -4.96 22.21 22.74
CA ILE A 501 -4.62 23.64 22.87
C ILE A 501 -5.76 24.51 22.32
N ASN A 502 -6.27 24.20 21.14
CA ASN A 502 -7.38 24.96 20.53
C ASN A 502 -8.65 24.94 21.39
N ILE A 503 -8.95 23.80 22.01
CA ILE A 503 -10.08 23.63 22.93
C ILE A 503 -9.87 24.47 24.20
N GLU A 504 -8.68 24.46 24.80
CA GLU A 504 -8.38 25.28 25.98
C GLU A 504 -8.46 26.78 25.67
N LEU A 505 -7.92 27.21 24.53
CA LEU A 505 -8.01 28.59 24.07
C LEU A 505 -9.45 29.03 23.86
N LEU A 506 -10.30 28.14 23.34
CA LEU A 506 -11.72 28.41 23.15
C LEU A 506 -12.46 28.52 24.49
N LYS A 507 -12.16 27.64 25.44
CA LYS A 507 -12.73 27.68 26.81
C LYS A 507 -12.41 28.99 27.54
N LYS A 508 -11.26 29.60 27.27
CA LYS A 508 -10.88 30.92 27.83
C LYS A 508 -11.64 32.11 27.20
N LYS A 509 -12.26 31.92 26.04
CA LYS A 509 -13.04 32.96 25.33
C LYS A 509 -14.54 32.91 25.64
N MET A 510 -14.99 31.82 26.24
CA MET A 510 -16.34 31.67 26.81
C MET A 510 -16.36 32.26 28.21
#